data_AF-A0A4Y2GE21-F1
#
_entry.id   AF-A0A4Y2GE21-F1
#
_cell.length_a   1.000
_cell.length_b   1.000
_cell.length_c   1.000
_cell.angle_alpha   90.00
_cell.angle_beta   90.00
_cell.angle_gamma   90.00
#
_symmetry.space_group_name_H-M   'P 1'
#
loop_
_entity.id
_entity.type
_entity.pdbx_description
1 polymer ?
#
loop_
_entity_poly.entity_id
_entity_poly.type
_entity_poly.pdbx_seq_one_letter_code
_entity_poly.pdbx_strand_id
1 'polypeptide(L)'
;MKEAFAKDAFMGRSPDLPLELGRETIETGAFNGTSWKEQRRFSLHMFRDLGFGKTRMEEHIKEEILEILERISDQEGKPVKHAYILAPSMSNNIASLVFGKRLKYDDPERERLDHLVGELGRLLRSVSWQPFFPWLRAVMSTFNVGDKGRLLRVMREIKNYCR
;
A
#
# COMPACT_ATOMS: atom_id res chain seq x y z
N MET A 1 18.83 -18.73 -1.55
CA MET A 1 17.57 -17.93 -1.53
C MET A 1 16.46 -18.53 -2.38
N LYS A 2 16.66 -18.84 -3.67
CA LYS A 2 15.59 -19.44 -4.52
C LYS A 2 14.97 -20.71 -3.91
N GLU A 3 15.80 -21.62 -3.42
CA GLU A 3 15.34 -22.85 -2.74
C GLU A 3 14.58 -22.61 -1.44
N ALA A 4 14.86 -21.51 -0.74
CA ALA A 4 14.15 -21.16 0.49
C ALA A 4 12.73 -20.67 0.16
N PHE A 5 12.59 -19.76 -0.81
CA PHE A 5 11.28 -19.23 -1.21
C PHE A 5 10.41 -20.21 -2.02
N ALA A 6 11.00 -21.30 -2.53
CA ALA A 6 10.24 -22.39 -3.15
C ALA A 6 9.56 -23.32 -2.13
N LYS A 7 10.02 -23.32 -0.88
CA LYS A 7 9.50 -24.20 0.17
C LYS A 7 8.37 -23.51 0.94
N ASP A 8 7.25 -24.21 1.10
CA ASP A 8 6.08 -23.73 1.83
C ASP A 8 6.40 -23.31 3.29
N ALA A 9 7.41 -23.93 3.90
CA ALA A 9 7.85 -23.63 5.26
C ALA A 9 8.31 -22.17 5.46
N PHE A 10 8.74 -21.48 4.40
CA PHE A 10 9.21 -20.09 4.46
C PHE A 10 8.19 -19.07 3.96
N MET A 11 6.96 -19.51 3.68
CA MET A 11 5.90 -18.64 3.14
C MET A 11 5.13 -17.90 4.24
N GLY A 12 5.40 -18.20 5.52
CA GLY A 12 4.73 -17.60 6.66
C GLY A 12 5.20 -16.17 6.97
N ARG A 13 4.29 -15.36 7.51
CA ARG A 13 4.57 -14.04 8.10
C ARG A 13 4.53 -14.11 9.63
N SER A 14 5.34 -13.27 10.28
CA SER A 14 5.37 -13.15 11.74
C SER A 14 3.97 -12.89 12.30
N PRO A 15 3.57 -13.57 13.40
CA PRO A 15 2.30 -13.28 14.06
C PRO A 15 2.30 -11.90 14.74
N ASP A 16 3.47 -11.38 15.12
CA ASP A 16 3.63 -10.10 15.80
C ASP A 16 3.72 -8.94 14.82
N LEU A 17 2.67 -8.73 14.03
CA LEU A 17 2.61 -7.57 13.15
C LEU A 17 2.48 -6.28 13.98
N PRO A 18 3.32 -5.25 13.73
CA PRO A 18 3.18 -3.93 14.35
C PRO A 18 1.86 -3.21 14.00
N LEU A 19 1.20 -3.69 12.95
CA LEU A 19 -0.14 -3.30 12.55
C LEU A 19 -1.16 -4.06 13.39
N GLU A 20 -1.99 -3.33 14.15
CA GLU A 20 -3.22 -3.89 14.69
C GLU A 20 -4.18 -4.18 13.53
N LEU A 21 -4.06 -5.38 12.99
CA LEU A 21 -4.95 -5.90 11.97
C LEU A 21 -6.35 -6.01 12.58
N GLY A 22 -7.37 -5.61 11.82
CA GLY A 22 -8.75 -5.79 12.25
C GLY A 22 -9.03 -7.28 12.50
N ARG A 23 -9.92 -7.59 13.45
CA ARG A 23 -10.35 -8.97 13.75
C ARG A 23 -10.69 -9.74 12.47
N GLU A 24 -11.44 -9.11 11.56
CA GLU A 24 -11.78 -9.68 10.24
C GLU A 24 -10.55 -10.16 9.46
N THR A 25 -9.44 -9.40 9.47
CA THR A 25 -8.21 -9.72 8.73
C THR A 25 -7.40 -10.84 9.39
N ILE A 26 -7.47 -10.93 10.72
CA ILE A 26 -6.83 -11.99 11.51
C ILE A 26 -7.62 -13.30 11.36
N GLU A 27 -8.95 -13.24 11.50
CA GLU A 27 -9.86 -14.38 11.43
C GLU A 27 -9.92 -15.00 10.03
N THR A 28 -9.83 -14.18 8.98
CA THR A 28 -9.75 -14.68 7.60
C THR A 28 -8.43 -15.35 7.27
N GLY A 29 -7.42 -15.32 8.16
CA GLY A 29 -6.09 -15.86 7.85
C GLY A 29 -5.43 -15.14 6.67
N ALA A 30 -5.69 -13.84 6.50
CA ALA A 30 -5.29 -13.10 5.30
C ALA A 30 -3.78 -13.08 5.04
N PHE A 31 -2.95 -13.42 6.03
CA PHE A 31 -1.49 -13.36 5.90
C PHE A 31 -0.79 -14.72 5.93
N ASN A 32 -1.49 -15.80 6.32
CA ASN A 32 -0.89 -17.12 6.53
C ASN A 32 -1.89 -18.25 6.20
N GLY A 33 -1.37 -19.44 5.87
CA GLY A 33 -2.19 -20.64 5.68
C GLY A 33 -2.92 -20.71 4.33
N THR A 34 -3.96 -21.53 4.28
CA THR A 34 -4.74 -21.80 3.05
C THR A 34 -5.50 -20.57 2.57
N SER A 35 -6.10 -19.80 3.47
CA SER A 35 -6.85 -18.59 3.11
C SER A 35 -6.00 -17.56 2.39
N TRP A 36 -4.76 -17.31 2.85
CA TRP A 36 -3.81 -16.45 2.13
C TRP A 36 -3.50 -16.97 0.72
N LYS A 37 -3.28 -18.29 0.57
CA LYS A 37 -3.01 -18.91 -0.74
C LYS A 37 -4.18 -18.72 -1.71
N GLU A 38 -5.41 -18.92 -1.24
CA GLU A 38 -6.62 -18.72 -2.03
C GLU A 38 -6.83 -17.25 -2.39
N GLN A 39 -6.72 -16.33 -1.43
CA GLN A 39 -6.83 -14.89 -1.69
C GLN A 39 -5.79 -14.42 -2.70
N ARG A 40 -4.53 -14.88 -2.57
CA ARG A 40 -3.47 -14.58 -3.52
C ARG A 40 -3.79 -15.09 -4.92
N ARG A 41 -4.26 -16.34 -5.04
CA ARG A 41 -4.63 -16.94 -6.33
C ARG A 41 -5.77 -16.15 -6.97
N PHE A 42 -6.80 -15.85 -6.20
CA PHE A 42 -7.94 -15.06 -6.64
C PHE A 42 -7.52 -13.66 -7.10
N SER A 43 -6.78 -12.90 -6.29
CA SER A 43 -6.33 -11.55 -6.65
C SER A 43 -5.47 -11.54 -7.91
N LEU A 44 -4.54 -12.50 -8.07
CA LEU A 44 -3.72 -12.60 -9.29
C LEU A 44 -4.56 -12.90 -10.53
N HIS A 45 -5.56 -13.78 -10.39
CA HIS A 45 -6.50 -14.06 -11.48
C HIS A 45 -7.29 -12.79 -11.85
N MET A 46 -7.87 -12.12 -10.85
CA MET A 46 -8.62 -10.89 -11.04
C MET A 46 -7.79 -9.78 -11.69
N PHE A 47 -6.56 -9.56 -11.24
CA PHE A 47 -5.68 -8.55 -11.85
C PHE A 47 -5.43 -8.84 -13.33
N ARG A 48 -5.18 -10.10 -13.69
CA ARG A 48 -4.99 -10.51 -15.08
C ARG A 48 -6.26 -10.29 -15.91
N ASP A 49 -7.43 -10.55 -15.33
CA ASP A 49 -8.71 -10.33 -16.02
C ASP A 49 -8.99 -8.84 -16.23
N LEU A 50 -8.70 -8.00 -15.22
CA LEU A 50 -8.87 -6.54 -15.27
C LEU A 50 -7.93 -5.85 -16.29
N GLY A 51 -6.86 -6.52 -16.71
CA GLY A 51 -5.94 -6.01 -17.73
C GLY A 51 -4.48 -5.89 -17.29
N PHE A 52 -4.12 -6.37 -16.10
CA PHE A 52 -2.73 -6.40 -15.66
C PHE A 52 -1.87 -7.24 -16.61
N GLY A 53 -0.80 -6.63 -17.14
CA GLY A 53 0.08 -7.26 -18.13
C GLY A 53 -0.54 -7.41 -19.53
N LYS A 54 -1.66 -6.72 -19.81
CA LYS A 54 -2.29 -6.66 -21.15
C LYS A 54 -2.17 -5.24 -21.72
N THR A 55 -2.52 -5.09 -23.01
CA THR A 55 -2.46 -3.83 -23.76
C THR A 55 -3.16 -2.65 -23.07
N ARG A 56 -4.30 -2.88 -22.41
CA ARG A 56 -5.01 -1.82 -21.65
C ARG A 56 -4.15 -1.17 -20.56
N MET A 57 -3.37 -1.96 -19.82
CA MET A 57 -2.47 -1.42 -18.80
C MET A 57 -1.31 -0.65 -19.44
N GLU A 58 -0.82 -1.11 -20.61
CA GLU A 58 0.21 -0.41 -21.36
C GLU A 58 -0.26 0.97 -21.83
N GLU A 59 -1.51 1.09 -22.30
CA GLU A 59 -2.14 2.35 -22.68
C GLU A 59 -2.20 3.32 -21.50
N HIS A 60 -2.70 2.87 -20.33
CA HIS A 60 -2.75 3.70 -19.12
C HIS A 60 -1.34 4.16 -18.69
N ILE A 61 -0.34 3.27 -18.75
CA ILE A 61 1.05 3.61 -18.42
C ILE A 61 1.59 4.67 -19.38
N LYS A 62 1.31 4.57 -20.68
CA LYS A 62 1.73 5.57 -21.67
C LYS A 62 1.09 6.94 -21.40
N GLU A 63 -0.20 6.97 -21.10
CA GLU A 63 -0.91 8.21 -20.72
C GLU A 63 -0.29 8.86 -19.49
N GLU A 64 0.01 8.07 -18.45
CA GLU A 64 0.68 8.56 -17.24
C GLU A 64 2.10 9.07 -17.51
N ILE A 65 2.86 8.42 -18.40
CA ILE A 65 4.20 8.90 -18.80
C ILE A 65 4.10 10.26 -19.50
N LEU A 66 3.12 10.46 -20.38
CA LEU A 66 2.92 11.75 -21.05
C LEU A 66 2.64 12.87 -20.03
N GLU A 67 1.78 12.61 -19.05
CA GLU A 67 1.49 13.60 -18.01
C GLU A 67 2.69 13.86 -17.08
N ILE A 68 3.52 12.85 -16.80
CA ILE A 68 4.79 13.04 -16.09
C ILE A 68 5.71 13.97 -16.89
N LEU A 69 5.85 13.76 -18.20
CA LEU A 69 6.74 14.55 -19.04
C LEU A 69 6.29 16.02 -19.11
N GLU A 70 4.99 16.26 -19.25
CA GLU A 70 4.40 17.60 -19.20
C GLU A 70 4.71 18.29 -17.87
N ARG A 71 4.45 17.62 -16.75
CA ARG A 71 4.74 18.15 -15.41
C ARG A 71 6.21 18.46 -15.17
N ILE A 72 7.12 17.68 -15.75
CA ILE A 72 8.57 17.94 -15.67
C ILE A 72 8.94 19.15 -16.52
N SER A 73 8.35 19.27 -17.72
CA SER A 73 8.55 20.42 -18.61
C SER A 73 8.12 21.73 -17.94
N ASP A 74 6.98 21.73 -17.24
CA ASP A 74 6.43 22.89 -16.52
C ASP A 74 7.30 23.38 -15.36
N GLN A 75 8.29 22.59 -14.93
CA GLN A 75 9.21 23.00 -13.86
C GLN A 75 10.34 23.90 -14.36
N GLU A 76 10.44 24.13 -15.68
CA GLU A 76 11.37 25.10 -16.30
C GLU A 76 12.83 24.91 -15.84
N GLY A 77 13.26 23.65 -15.68
CA GLY A 77 14.62 23.29 -15.24
C GLY A 77 14.86 23.38 -13.72
N LYS A 78 13.85 23.68 -12.91
CA LYS A 78 13.97 23.65 -11.44
C LYS A 78 14.13 22.21 -10.93
N PRO A 79 14.86 22.00 -9.83
CA PRO A 79 14.97 20.67 -9.22
C PRO A 79 13.61 20.12 -8.80
N VAL A 80 13.29 18.93 -9.30
CA VAL A 80 12.03 18.25 -9.02
C VAL A 80 12.24 17.10 -8.05
N LYS A 81 11.44 17.06 -6.99
CA LYS A 81 11.40 15.91 -6.09
C LYS A 81 10.59 14.78 -6.75
N HIS A 82 11.29 13.88 -7.46
CA HIS A 82 10.71 12.77 -8.23
C HIS A 82 9.63 11.96 -7.51
N ALA A 83 9.75 11.76 -6.19
CA ALA A 83 8.77 11.03 -5.40
C ALA A 83 7.35 11.62 -5.49
N TYR A 84 7.21 12.95 -5.60
CA TYR A 84 5.91 13.62 -5.71
C TYR A 84 5.27 13.52 -7.10
N ILE A 85 6.03 13.11 -8.11
CA ILE A 85 5.50 12.89 -9.46
C ILE A 85 5.24 11.39 -9.68
N LEU A 86 6.20 10.56 -9.30
CA LEU A 86 6.12 9.12 -9.54
C LEU A 86 5.12 8.40 -8.64
N ALA A 87 5.05 8.74 -7.35
CA ALA A 87 4.16 8.02 -6.43
C ALA A 87 2.68 8.20 -6.81
N PRO A 88 2.19 9.41 -7.13
CA PRO A 88 0.84 9.59 -7.63
C PRO A 88 0.64 8.86 -8.98
N SER A 89 1.57 8.98 -9.92
CA SER A 89 1.43 8.30 -11.22
C SER A 89 1.28 6.77 -11.11
N MET A 90 2.13 6.13 -10.30
CA MET A 90 2.02 4.71 -10.02
C MET A 90 0.70 4.36 -9.32
N SER A 91 0.26 5.19 -8.38
CA SER A 91 -1.03 5.03 -7.70
C SER A 91 -2.22 5.11 -8.68
N ASN A 92 -2.16 5.99 -9.69
CA ASN A 92 -3.17 6.07 -10.75
C ASN A 92 -3.25 4.83 -11.64
N ASN A 93 -2.11 4.22 -11.99
CA ASN A 93 -2.11 2.96 -12.74
C ASN A 93 -2.79 1.83 -11.95
N ILE A 94 -2.60 1.78 -10.62
CA ILE A 94 -3.29 0.81 -9.76
C ILE A 94 -4.76 1.18 -9.56
N ALA A 95 -5.08 2.44 -9.32
CA ALA A 95 -6.44 2.91 -9.11
C ALA A 95 -7.32 2.72 -10.37
N SER A 96 -6.77 3.00 -11.55
CA SER A 96 -7.47 2.74 -12.82
C SER A 96 -7.71 1.25 -13.07
N LEU A 97 -6.78 0.38 -12.65
CA LEU A 97 -6.95 -1.07 -12.76
C LEU A 97 -8.02 -1.60 -11.79
N VAL A 98 -8.01 -1.15 -10.54
CA VAL A 98 -8.86 -1.69 -9.46
C VAL A 98 -10.24 -1.05 -9.46
N PHE A 99 -10.31 0.27 -9.58
CA PHE A 99 -11.55 1.06 -9.49
C PHE A 99 -12.11 1.47 -10.85
N GLY A 100 -11.38 1.23 -11.95
CA GLY A 100 -11.78 1.68 -13.29
C GLY A 100 -11.76 3.20 -13.46
N LYS A 101 -11.26 3.95 -12.46
CA LYS A 101 -11.24 5.42 -12.42
C LYS A 101 -9.80 5.91 -12.35
N ARG A 102 -9.47 6.87 -13.21
CA ARG A 102 -8.28 7.71 -13.05
C ARG A 102 -8.60 8.88 -12.13
N LEU A 103 -7.76 9.13 -11.14
CA LEU A 103 -7.86 10.31 -10.28
C LEU A 103 -7.03 11.42 -10.91
N LYS A 104 -7.64 12.58 -11.11
CA LYS A 104 -6.88 13.77 -11.54
C LYS A 104 -5.92 14.15 -10.41
N TYR A 105 -4.76 14.67 -10.76
CA TYR A 105 -3.76 15.05 -9.76
C TYR A 105 -4.24 16.19 -8.85
N ASP A 106 -5.09 17.09 -9.38
CA ASP A 106 -5.68 18.20 -8.61
C ASP A 106 -7.00 17.80 -7.93
N ASP A 107 -7.37 16.51 -7.97
CA ASP A 107 -8.57 16.01 -7.28
C ASP A 107 -8.32 16.01 -5.76
N PRO A 108 -9.17 16.66 -4.94
CA PRO A 108 -9.02 16.63 -3.49
C PRO A 108 -9.05 15.20 -2.91
N GLU A 109 -9.78 14.26 -3.55
CA GLU A 109 -9.77 12.86 -3.13
C GLU A 109 -8.43 12.18 -3.39
N ARG A 110 -7.68 12.65 -4.41
CA ARG A 110 -6.32 12.17 -4.67
C ARG A 110 -5.35 12.65 -3.61
N GLU A 111 -5.37 13.96 -3.33
CA GLU A 111 -4.50 14.54 -2.30
C GLU A 111 -4.71 13.84 -0.95
N ARG A 112 -5.98 13.55 -0.62
CA ARG A 112 -6.34 12.77 0.57
C ARG A 112 -5.74 11.37 0.54
N LEU A 113 -5.86 10.64 -0.58
CA LEU A 113 -5.28 9.31 -0.73
C LEU A 113 -3.75 9.32 -0.56
N ASP A 114 -3.08 10.26 -1.22
CA ASP A 114 -1.62 10.39 -1.17
C ASP A 114 -1.15 10.73 0.26
N HIS A 115 -1.88 11.60 0.98
CA HIS A 115 -1.63 11.89 2.39
C HIS A 115 -1.80 10.62 3.26
N LEU A 116 -2.89 9.87 3.09
CA LEU A 116 -3.15 8.65 3.86
C LEU A 116 -2.08 7.57 3.63
N VAL A 117 -1.67 7.36 2.38
CA VAL A 117 -0.62 6.39 2.01
C VAL A 117 0.74 6.83 2.58
N GLY A 118 1.08 8.11 2.47
CA GLY A 118 2.30 8.67 3.04
C GLY A 118 2.34 8.57 4.57
N GLU A 119 1.24 8.90 5.24
CA GLU A 119 1.12 8.81 6.68
C GLU A 119 1.20 7.35 7.16
N LEU A 120 0.53 6.42 6.48
CA LEU A 120 0.64 4.99 6.76
C LEU A 120 2.10 4.53 6.65
N GLY A 121 2.81 4.91 5.57
CA GLY A 121 4.22 4.58 5.40
C GLY A 121 5.13 5.13 6.51
N ARG A 122 4.89 6.35 6.96
CA ARG A 122 5.62 6.98 8.09
C ARG A 122 5.37 6.24 9.39
N LEU A 123 4.12 5.89 9.67
CA LEU A 123 3.73 5.19 10.89
C LEU A 123 4.26 3.75 10.91
N LEU A 124 4.19 3.04 9.79
CA LEU A 124 4.77 1.70 9.67
C LEU A 124 6.28 1.71 9.95
N ARG A 125 6.98 2.73 9.47
CA ARG A 125 8.41 2.91 9.75
C ARG A 125 8.67 3.16 11.23
N SER A 126 7.86 4.01 11.87
CA SER A 126 8.03 4.33 13.30
C SER A 126 7.75 3.15 14.23
N VAL A 127 6.99 2.13 13.78
CA VAL A 127 6.69 0.92 14.56
C VAL A 127 7.54 -0.30 14.17
N SER A 128 8.47 -0.15 13.22
CA SER A 128 9.29 -1.27 12.69
C SER A 128 10.20 -1.94 13.72
N TRP A 129 10.58 -1.24 14.79
CA TRP A 129 11.40 -1.78 15.88
C TRP A 129 10.59 -2.65 16.86
N GLN A 130 9.26 -2.54 16.85
CA GLN A 130 8.37 -3.20 17.82
C GLN A 130 8.53 -4.72 17.90
N PRO A 131 8.68 -5.47 16.77
CA PRO A 131 8.84 -6.92 16.83
C PRO A 131 10.16 -7.36 17.48
N PHE A 132 11.20 -6.53 17.40
CA PHE A 132 12.53 -6.85 17.94
C PHE A 132 12.63 -6.58 19.44
N PHE A 133 11.83 -5.65 19.97
CA PHE A 133 11.82 -5.28 21.38
C PHE A 133 10.40 -5.33 21.98
N PRO A 134 9.82 -6.53 22.18
CA PRO A 134 8.45 -6.67 22.70
C PRO A 134 8.26 -6.05 24.09
N TRP A 135 9.28 -6.12 24.95
CA TRP A 135 9.25 -5.52 26.29
C TRP A 135 9.15 -3.99 26.22
N LEU A 136 9.87 -3.36 25.29
CA LEU A 136 9.86 -1.91 25.10
C LEU A 136 8.52 -1.45 24.50
N ARG A 137 7.94 -2.25 23.59
CA ARG A 137 6.56 -2.06 23.11
C ARG A 137 5.57 -2.15 24.27
N ALA A 138 5.72 -3.12 25.17
CA ALA A 138 4.82 -3.27 26.33
C ALA A 138 4.90 -2.04 27.25
N VAL A 139 6.12 -1.60 27.59
CA VAL A 139 6.36 -0.39 28.40
C VAL A 139 5.77 0.86 27.74
N MET A 140 6.02 1.09 26.45
CA MET A 140 5.45 2.26 25.78
C MET A 140 3.93 2.18 25.66
N SER A 141 3.37 0.98 25.54
CA SER A 141 1.92 0.79 25.58
C SER A 141 1.32 1.08 26.96
N THR A 142 1.99 0.73 28.07
CA THR A 142 1.48 1.03 29.42
C THR A 142 1.49 2.52 29.74
N PHE A 143 2.43 3.27 29.19
CA PHE A 143 2.48 4.73 29.32
C PHE A 143 1.69 5.49 28.23
N ASN A 144 0.95 4.78 27.37
CA ASN A 144 0.24 5.33 26.21
C ASN A 144 1.12 6.21 25.29
N VAL A 145 2.42 5.89 25.23
CA VAL A 145 3.40 6.60 24.40
C VAL A 145 3.44 5.96 23.02
N GLY A 146 2.89 6.66 22.02
CA GLY A 146 2.98 6.26 20.62
C GLY A 146 1.77 6.64 19.76
N ASP A 147 1.95 6.58 18.44
CA ASP A 147 0.94 6.99 17.45
C ASP A 147 -0.12 5.90 17.14
N LYS A 148 -0.41 4.96 18.07
CA LYS A 148 -1.34 3.85 17.82
C LYS A 148 -2.74 4.33 17.38
N GLY A 149 -3.29 5.34 18.06
CA GLY A 149 -4.60 5.91 17.72
C GLY A 149 -4.61 6.61 16.35
N ARG A 150 -3.49 7.21 15.94
CA ARG A 150 -3.31 7.82 14.62
C ARG A 150 -3.25 6.75 13.53
N LEU A 151 -2.51 5.66 13.76
CA LEU A 151 -2.47 4.50 12.85
C LEU A 151 -3.84 3.87 12.64
N LEU A 152 -4.59 3.64 13.72
CA LEU A 152 -5.95 3.10 13.64
C LEU A 152 -6.91 4.02 12.87
N ARG A 153 -6.75 5.34 13.01
CA ARG A 153 -7.54 6.32 12.25
C ARG A 153 -7.23 6.25 10.75
N VAL A 154 -5.95 6.30 10.38
CA VAL A 154 -5.50 6.21 8.98
C VAL A 154 -5.97 4.90 8.34
N MET A 155 -5.81 3.78 9.04
CA MET A 155 -6.29 2.47 8.55
C MET A 155 -7.81 2.45 8.34
N ARG A 156 -8.59 3.10 9.21
CA ARG A 156 -10.04 3.21 9.07
C ARG A 156 -10.43 4.07 7.87
N GLU A 157 -9.74 5.18 7.67
CA GLU A 157 -9.99 6.06 6.52
C GLU A 157 -9.66 5.37 5.19
N ILE A 158 -8.56 4.63 5.13
CA ILE A 158 -8.21 3.81 3.96
C ILE A 158 -9.30 2.74 3.72
N LYS A 159 -9.79 2.06 4.77
CA LYS A 159 -10.87 1.07 4.63
C LYS A 159 -12.16 1.71 4.07
N ASN A 160 -12.46 2.94 4.48
CA ASN A 160 -13.64 3.67 3.98
C ASN A 160 -13.47 4.13 2.53
N TYR A 161 -12.25 4.45 2.10
CA TYR A 161 -11.97 4.81 0.71
C TYR A 161 -12.18 3.64 -0.27
N CYS A 162 -11.91 2.41 0.18
CA CYS A 162 -12.06 1.21 -0.64
C CYS A 162 -13.49 0.63 -0.68
N ARG A 163 -14.45 1.24 0.02
CA ARG A 163 -15.86 0.84 0.05
C ARG A 163 -16.70 1.71 -0.87
#